data_AF-A0A1G4NVB0-F1
#
_entry.id   AF-A0A1G4NVB0-F1
#
_cell.length_a   1.000
_cell.length_b   1.000
_cell.length_c   1.000
_cell.angle_alpha   90.00
_cell.angle_beta   90.00
_cell.angle_gamma   90.00
#
_symmetry.space_group_name_H-M   'P 1'
#
loop_
_entity.id
_entity.type
_entity.pdbx_description
1 polymer ?
#
loop_
_entity_poly.entity_id
_entity_poly.type
_entity_poly.pdbx_seq_one_letter_code
_entity_poly.pdbx_strand_id
1 'polypeptide(L)' 'MCICINCIYVHRCSTYSFITMQHYNIGYHQLQNNLFHPFNPILNANYLENNNEIQIDWDVIECLSFVEKPGYWQNSSQ' A
#
# COMPACT_ATOMS: atom_id res chain seq x y z
N MET A 1 -1.11 -7.77 -1.26
CA MET A 1 -0.88 -6.72 -0.23
C MET A 1 -0.19 -7.23 1.06
N CYS A 2 1.10 -7.60 1.04
CA CYS A 2 1.79 -8.10 2.25
C CYS A 2 3.09 -7.38 2.66
N ILE A 3 3.82 -6.71 1.74
CA ILE A 3 5.19 -6.27 2.09
C ILE A 3 5.28 -4.89 2.77
N CYS A 4 4.29 -3.99 2.58
CA CYS A 4 4.36 -2.64 3.17
C CYS A 4 3.79 -2.50 4.59
N ILE A 5 3.14 -3.52 5.14
CA ILE A 5 2.53 -3.46 6.48
C ILE A 5 3.60 -3.26 7.58
N ASN A 6 4.81 -3.78 7.37
CA ASN A 6 5.89 -3.72 8.33
C ASN A 6 6.79 -2.49 8.17
N CYS A 7 6.31 -1.40 7.56
CA CYS A 7 7.08 -0.16 7.43
C CYS A 7 6.63 0.87 8.48
N ILE A 8 7.58 1.56 9.14
CA ILE A 8 7.23 2.65 10.09
C ILE A 8 6.37 3.75 9.45
N TYR A 9 6.48 3.92 8.14
CA TYR A 9 5.81 4.96 7.37
C TYR A 9 4.47 4.51 6.79
N VAL A 10 4.01 3.27 7.01
CA VAL A 10 2.86 2.70 6.27
C VAL A 10 1.62 3.59 6.25
N HIS A 11 1.23 4.21 7.37
CA HIS A 11 0.04 5.09 7.44
C HIS A 11 0.27 6.51 6.94
N ARG A 12 1.51 6.90 6.68
CA ARG A 12 1.87 8.23 6.14
C ARG A 12 2.47 8.12 4.74
N CYS A 13 2.57 6.94 4.16
CA CYS A 13 3.21 6.73 2.88
C CYS A 13 2.20 6.94 1.74
N SER A 14 2.51 7.86 0.83
CA SER A 14 1.69 8.12 -0.35
C SER A 14 1.53 6.89 -1.24
N THR A 15 2.58 6.09 -1.45
CA THR A 15 2.50 4.84 -2.22
C THR A 15 1.55 3.82 -1.58
N TYR A 16 1.61 3.67 -0.25
CA TYR A 16 0.69 2.77 0.45
C TYR A 16 -0.76 3.27 0.40
N SER A 17 -0.96 4.58 0.55
CA SER A 17 -2.27 5.21 0.37
C SER A 17 -2.83 4.96 -1.03
N PHE A 18 -2.00 5.09 -2.08
CA PHE A 18 -2.41 4.81 -3.45
C PHE A 18 -2.85 3.36 -3.65
N ILE A 19 -2.05 2.39 -3.17
CA ILE A 19 -2.38 0.95 -3.25
C ILE A 19 -3.69 0.66 -2.51
N THR A 20 -3.85 1.22 -1.30
CA THR A 20 -5.07 1.08 -0.49
C THR A 20 -6.30 1.58 -1.25
N MET A 21 -6.19 2.70 -1.96
CA MET A 21 -7.28 3.21 -2.80
C MET A 21 -7.65 2.26 -3.93
N GLN A 22 -6.66 1.62 -4.58
CA GLN A 22 -6.92 0.64 -5.64
C GLN A 22 -7.65 -0.59 -5.10
N HIS A 23 -7.30 -1.06 -3.90
CA HIS A 23 -7.97 -2.23 -3.31
C HIS A 23 -9.41 -1.97 -2.88
N TYR A 24 -9.69 -0.79 -2.33
CA TYR A 24 -11.01 -0.48 -1.79
C TYR A 24 -11.88 0.37 -2.73
N ASN A 25 -11.42 0.67 -3.94
CA ASN A 25 -12.08 1.57 -4.89
C ASN A 25 -12.46 2.92 -4.26
N ILE A 26 -11.61 3.43 -3.37
CA ILE A 26 -11.85 4.68 -2.64
C ILE A 26 -11.40 5.86 -3.50
N GLY A 27 -12.25 6.88 -3.60
CA GLY A 27 -11.93 8.13 -4.32
C GLY A 27 -10.78 8.93 -3.68
N TYR A 28 -10.05 9.67 -4.53
CA TYR A 28 -8.84 10.46 -4.20
C TYR A 28 -9.02 11.50 -3.07
N HIS A 29 -10.25 11.86 -2.72
CA HIS A 29 -10.56 12.90 -1.73
C HIS A 29 -10.26 12.55 -0.27
N GLN A 30 -9.77 11.34 0.04
CA GLN A 30 -9.37 10.94 1.40
C GLN A 30 -7.87 11.11 1.69
N LEU A 31 -7.09 11.67 0.76
CA LEU A 31 -5.67 11.89 0.99
C LEU A 31 -5.44 12.89 2.12
N GLN A 32 -4.73 12.45 3.16
CA GLN A 32 -4.27 13.34 4.23
C GLN A 32 -3.23 14.31 3.67
N ASN A 33 -3.35 15.60 3.99
CA ASN A 33 -2.50 16.68 3.47
C ASN A 33 -1.01 16.64 3.87
N ASN A 34 -0.48 15.53 4.42
CA ASN A 34 0.91 15.40 4.89
C ASN A 34 1.45 13.97 4.69
N LEU A 35 1.40 13.47 3.46
CA LEU A 35 1.97 12.17 3.14
C LEU A 35 3.48 12.27 2.84
N PHE A 36 4.22 11.31 3.38
CA PHE A 36 5.57 10.97 3.01
C PHE A 36 5.60 10.35 1.60
N HIS A 37 6.51 10.84 0.76
CA HIS A 37 6.77 10.27 -0.56
C HIS A 37 8.01 9.39 -0.48
N PRO A 38 7.88 8.05 -0.61
CA PRO A 38 9.03 7.16 -0.54
C PRO A 38 9.94 7.34 -1.75
N PHE A 39 11.22 7.09 -1.55
CA PHE A 39 12.23 7.11 -2.60
C PHE A 39 12.24 5.76 -3.34
N ASN A 40 12.11 5.84 -4.67
CA ASN A 40 12.14 4.72 -5.61
C ASN A 40 11.35 3.47 -5.16
N PRO A 41 10.02 3.59 -4.95
CA PRO A 41 9.19 2.41 -4.76
C PRO A 41 9.04 1.65 -6.09
N ILE A 42 9.23 0.33 -6.06
CA ILE A 42 8.93 -0.57 -7.18
C ILE A 42 7.66 -1.33 -6.83
N LEU A 43 6.68 -1.25 -7.73
CA LEU A 43 5.37 -1.88 -7.56
C LEU A 43 5.21 -3.05 -8.53
N ASN A 44 4.56 -4.11 -8.04
CA ASN A 44 3.99 -5.16 -8.88
C ASN A 44 2.48 -4.94 -9.01
N ALA A 45 1.94 -5.14 -10.22
CA ALA A 45 0.52 -5.18 -10.46
C ALA A 45 0.19 -6.46 -11.23
N ASN A 46 -0.43 -7.42 -10.55
CA ASN A 46 -0.95 -8.62 -11.19
C ASN A 46 -2.42 -8.39 -11.49
N TYR A 47 -2.88 -8.77 -12.68
CA TYR A 47 -4.30 -8.71 -13.00
C TYR A 47 -4.85 -10.09 -13.34
N LEU A 48 -6.11 -10.28 -12.99
CA LEU A 48 -6.92 -11.44 -13.33
C LEU A 48 -8.20 -10.93 -13.96
N GLU A 49 -8.52 -11.43 -15.15
CA GLU A 49 -9.77 -11.13 -15.82
C GLU A 49 -10.71 -12.33 -15.67
N ASN A 50 -11.92 -12.10 -15.16
CA ASN A 50 -12.95 -13.12 -15.03
C ASN A 50 -14.31 -12.52 -15.38
N ASN A 51 -14.99 -13.07 -16.40
CA ASN A 51 -16.35 -12.67 -16.79
C ASN A 51 -16.57 -11.14 -16.88
N ASN A 52 -15.68 -10.43 -17.58
CA ASN A 52 -15.67 -8.96 -17.75
C ASN A 52 -15.34 -8.15 -16.49
N GLU A 53 -14.97 -8.78 -15.38
CA GLU A 53 -14.40 -8.10 -14.22
C GLU A 53 -12.87 -8.23 -14.24
N ILE A 54 -12.19 -7.10 -14.06
CA ILE A 54 -10.73 -7.06 -13.90
C ILE A 54 -10.44 -6.85 -12.42
N GLN A 55 -9.74 -7.81 -11.82
CA GLN A 55 -9.19 -7.69 -10.48
C GLN A 55 -7.70 -7.41 -10.59
N ILE A 56 -7.21 -6.40 -9.86
CA ILE A 56 -5.79 -6.05 -9.84
C ILE A 56 -5.29 -6.18 -8.40
N ASP A 57 -4.27 -7.00 -8.20
CA ASP A 57 -3.53 -7.10 -6.95
C ASP A 57 -2.26 -6.25 -7.06
N TRP A 58 -2.09 -5.37 -6.08
CA TRP A 58 -0.98 -4.44 -6.00
C TRP A 58 -0.08 -4.82 -4.84
N ASP A 59 1.21 -4.94 -5.13
CA ASP A 59 2.23 -5.13 -4.11
C ASP A 59 3.37 -4.14 -4.31
N VAL A 60 4.02 -3.77 -3.22
CA VAL A 60 5.34 -3.15 -3.29
C VAL A 60 6.35 -4.29 -3.28
N ILE A 61 7.31 -4.29 -4.21
CA ILE A 61 8.39 -5.28 -4.25
C ILE A 61 9.62 -4.72 -3.55
N GLU A 62 9.95 -3.47 -3.84
CA GLU A 62 11.13 -2.78 -3.30
C GLU A 62 10.81 -1.32 -2.97
N CYS A 63 11.52 -0.76 -1.99
CA CYS A 63 11.40 0.66 -1.63
C CYS A 63 12.64 1.10 -0.85
N LEU A 64 13.38 2.09 -1.35
CA LEU A 64 14.59 2.58 -0.68
C LEU A 64 14.31 3.39 0.59
N SER A 65 13.04 3.74 0.82
CA SER A 65 12.59 4.35 2.07
C SER A 65 11.97 3.36 3.06
N PHE A 66 12.05 2.05 2.78
CA PHE A 66 11.55 1.05 3.69
C PHE A 66 12.37 1.05 4.99
N VAL A 67 11.68 1.20 6.11
CA VAL A 67 12.27 1.05 7.44
C VAL A 67 11.39 0.12 8.23
N GLU A 68 11.97 -1.02 8.61
CA GLU A 68 11.23 -2.12 9.23
C GLU A 68 10.64 -1.72 10.59
N LYS A 69 9.40 -2.16 10.83
CA LYS A 69 8.68 -2.07 12.10
C LYS A 69 8.01 -3.42 12.36
N PRO A 70 8.76 -4.41 12.86
CA PRO A 70 8.19 -5.71 13.16
C PRO A 70 7.10 -5.59 14.24
N GLY A 71 6.07 -6.44 14.15
CA GLY A 71 4.96 -6.47 15.11
C GLY A 71 3.91 -5.37 14.91
N TYR A 72 3.99 -4.54 13.88
CA TYR A 72 3.02 -3.46 13.68
C TYR A 72 1.59 -3.94 13.43
N TRP A 73 1.44 -5.12 12.82
CA TRP A 73 0.17 -5.83 12.63
C TRP A 73 -0.33 -6.57 13.88
N GLN A 74 0.49 -6.73 14.93
CA GLN A 74 0.09 -7.45 16.15
C GLN A 74 -0.81 -6.60 17.06
N ASN A 75 -0.88 -5.29 16.83
CA ASN A 75 -1.66 -4.36 17.65
C ASN A 75 -3.14 -4.26 17.24
N SER A 76 -3.63 -5.03 16.27
CA SER A 76 -5.03 -4.99 15.83
C SER A 76 -5.99 -5.86 16.66
N SER A 77 -5.57 -6.35 17.83
CA SER A 77 -6.38 -7.18 18.74
C SER A 77 -6.39 -6.64 20.18
N GLN A 78 -6.84 -5.39 20.37
CA GLN A 78 -7.33 -4.86 21.65
C GLN A 78 -8.66 -4.15 21.43
#